data_AF-A0A179GKT8-F1
#
_entry.id   AF-A0A179GKT8-F1
#
_cell.length_a   1.000
_cell.length_b   1.000
_cell.length_c   1.000
_cell.angle_alpha   90.00
_cell.angle_beta   90.00
_cell.angle_gamma   90.00
#
_symmetry.space_group_name_H-M   'P 1'
#
loop_
_entity.id
_entity.type
_entity.pdbx_description
1 polymer ?
#
loop_
_entity_poly.entity_id
_entity_poly.type
_entity_poly.pdbx_seq_one_letter_code
_entity_poly.pdbx_strand_id
1 'polypeptide(L)'
;MQLPAVFRFVATVLAVGASAELHERDVYVRHIAPGQLKRLDHYRAENARSLTAEQVDVLERVKRIVSDHATHDVVAAREACNAAFGHQECRNVLSGRSESANKGLLGRRAPDCECADQDPYCDDPHICKYKLSNCNFQKGCGLGGLYVCNGLCE
;
A
#
# COMPACT_ATOMS: atom_id res chain seq x y z
N MET A 1 25.31 -51.62 -25.72
CA MET A 1 26.07 -50.38 -25.99
C MET A 1 25.08 -49.29 -26.38
N GLN A 2 25.17 -48.15 -25.68
CA GLN A 2 24.72 -46.79 -26.06
C GLN A 2 23.23 -46.43 -26.17
N LEU A 3 22.78 -45.65 -25.16
CA LEU A 3 21.75 -44.60 -25.25
C LEU A 3 22.22 -43.44 -26.16
N PRO A 4 21.29 -42.61 -26.67
CA PRO A 4 21.19 -41.22 -26.17
C PRO A 4 19.71 -40.79 -25.98
N ALA A 5 19.29 -40.26 -24.81
CA ALA A 5 19.49 -38.89 -24.28
C ALA A 5 18.94 -37.79 -25.22
N VAL A 6 17.70 -37.30 -24.98
CA VAL A 6 17.34 -36.00 -24.33
C VAL A 6 17.46 -34.84 -25.34
N PHE A 7 16.44 -34.01 -25.60
CA PHE A 7 16.17 -32.77 -24.84
C PHE A 7 14.74 -32.27 -25.14
N ARG A 8 13.89 -32.23 -24.11
CA ARG A 8 12.68 -31.39 -24.09
C ARG A 8 13.09 -30.04 -23.51
N PHE A 9 13.10 -28.99 -24.33
CA PHE A 9 13.21 -27.63 -23.86
C PHE A 9 11.88 -27.21 -23.23
N VAL A 10 11.82 -27.15 -21.90
CA VAL A 10 10.77 -26.41 -21.20
C VAL A 10 11.25 -24.97 -21.11
N ALA A 11 10.64 -24.10 -21.92
CA ALA A 11 10.89 -22.67 -21.86
C ALA A 11 10.27 -22.11 -20.57
N THR A 12 11.10 -21.86 -19.57
CA THR A 12 10.68 -21.15 -18.36
C THR A 12 10.53 -19.67 -18.71
N VAL A 13 9.31 -19.21 -18.91
CA VAL A 13 9.00 -17.78 -19.02
C VAL A 13 9.16 -17.18 -17.62
N LEU A 14 10.31 -16.56 -17.36
CA LEU A 14 10.51 -15.68 -16.21
C LEU A 14 9.74 -14.38 -16.48
N ALA A 15 8.51 -14.31 -16.02
CA ALA A 15 7.79 -13.05 -15.92
C ALA A 15 8.51 -12.19 -14.86
N VAL A 16 9.40 -11.31 -15.31
CA VAL A 16 9.96 -10.23 -14.46
C VAL A 16 8.88 -9.16 -14.34
N GLY A 17 7.83 -9.48 -13.58
CA GLY A 17 6.92 -8.48 -13.06
C GLY A 17 7.68 -7.71 -12.00
N ALA A 18 8.04 -6.46 -12.28
CA ALA A 18 8.53 -5.55 -11.24
C ALA A 18 7.40 -5.43 -10.22
N SER A 19 7.50 -6.20 -9.14
CA SER A 19 6.56 -6.15 -8.06
C SER A 19 6.93 -4.95 -7.22
N ALA A 20 5.97 -4.11 -6.85
CA ALA A 20 6.20 -3.11 -5.83
C ALA A 20 6.75 -3.85 -4.61
N GLU A 21 7.93 -3.45 -4.18
CA GLU A 21 8.64 -4.15 -3.13
C GLU A 21 7.87 -3.93 -1.83
N LEU A 22 7.32 -5.00 -1.26
CA LEU A 22 6.81 -4.95 0.10
C LEU A 22 7.99 -4.65 1.02
N HIS A 23 7.78 -3.81 2.03
CA HIS A 23 8.79 -3.65 3.06
C HIS A 23 9.05 -5.01 3.73
N GLU A 24 10.33 -5.35 3.95
CA GLU A 24 10.69 -6.51 4.76
C GLU A 24 9.97 -6.44 6.11
N ARG A 25 9.42 -7.58 6.54
CA ARG A 25 8.57 -7.67 7.75
C ARG A 25 9.19 -6.98 8.96
N ASP A 26 10.47 -7.23 9.23
CA ASP A 26 11.13 -6.68 10.42
C ASP A 26 11.31 -5.17 10.34
N VAL A 27 11.61 -4.64 9.15
CA VAL A 27 11.67 -3.20 8.88
C VAL A 27 10.29 -2.58 9.07
N TYR A 28 9.26 -3.21 8.51
CA TYR A 28 7.88 -2.75 8.58
C TYR A 28 7.35 -2.69 10.00
N VAL A 29 7.45 -3.80 10.73
CA VAL A 29 6.96 -3.91 12.11
C VAL A 29 7.67 -2.92 13.04
N ARG A 30 8.97 -2.66 12.80
CA ARG A 30 9.75 -1.76 13.66
C ARG A 30 9.53 -0.27 13.35
N HIS A 31 9.42 0.09 12.07
CA HIS A 31 9.53 1.49 11.65
C HIS A 31 8.26 2.09 11.05
N ILE A 32 7.29 1.26 10.65
CA ILE A 32 6.10 1.67 9.91
C ILE A 32 4.84 1.35 10.71
N ALA A 33 4.65 0.07 11.07
CA ALA A 33 3.46 -0.43 11.75
C ALA A 33 3.04 0.38 13.00
N PRO A 34 3.95 0.80 13.91
CA PRO A 34 3.55 1.53 15.11
C PRO A 34 2.86 2.85 14.81
N GLY A 35 3.32 3.58 13.79
CA GLY A 35 2.69 4.83 13.36
C GLY A 35 1.32 4.60 12.74
N GLN A 36 1.17 3.52 11.98
CA GLN A 36 -0.08 3.14 11.31
C GLN A 36 -1.14 2.67 12.31
N LEU A 37 -0.76 1.85 13.29
CA LEU A 37 -1.66 1.43 14.38
C LEU A 37 -2.16 2.63 15.18
N LYS A 38 -1.25 3.54 15.56
CA LYS A 38 -1.61 4.78 16.27
C LYS A 38 -2.61 5.63 15.46
N ARG A 39 -2.43 5.72 14.14
CA ARG A 39 -3.37 6.43 13.26
C ARG A 39 -4.74 5.76 13.25
N LEU A 40 -4.80 4.44 13.11
CA LEU A 40 -6.06 3.70 13.09
C LEU A 40 -6.81 3.80 14.42
N ASP A 41 -6.09 3.76 15.55
CA ASP A 41 -6.68 4.00 16.88
C ASP A 41 -7.24 5.42 16.99
N HIS A 42 -6.51 6.42 16.51
CA HIS A 42 -6.94 7.81 16.51
C HIS A 42 -8.20 8.01 15.66
N TYR A 43 -8.20 7.51 14.41
CA TYR A 43 -9.36 7.56 13.52
C TYR A 43 -10.60 6.93 14.17
N ARG A 44 -10.44 5.75 14.80
CA ARG A 44 -11.54 5.08 15.50
C ARG A 44 -12.07 5.92 16.66
N ALA A 45 -11.19 6.55 17.44
CA ALA A 45 -11.58 7.38 18.58
C ALA A 45 -12.33 8.65 18.14
N GLU A 46 -11.86 9.33 17.09
CA GLU A 46 -12.50 10.54 16.55
C GLU A 46 -13.88 10.25 15.96
N ASN A 47 -14.07 9.07 15.37
CA ASN A 47 -15.31 8.66 14.71
C ASN A 47 -16.17 7.70 15.56
N ALA A 48 -15.88 7.54 16.85
CA ALA A 48 -16.49 6.50 17.69
C ALA A 48 -18.02 6.51 17.75
N ARG A 49 -18.67 7.65 17.46
CA ARG A 49 -20.14 7.80 17.47
C ARG A 49 -20.78 7.60 16.10
N SER A 50 -20.00 7.64 15.01
CA SER A 50 -20.49 7.58 13.64
C SER A 50 -20.15 6.26 12.94
N LEU A 51 -19.19 5.50 13.45
CA LEU A 51 -18.81 4.22 12.85
C LEU A 51 -19.89 3.16 13.02
N THR A 52 -20.22 2.48 11.93
CA THR A 52 -21.05 1.27 11.96
C THR A 52 -20.24 0.07 12.47
N ALA A 53 -20.92 -1.03 12.80
CA ALA A 53 -20.25 -2.28 13.20
C ALA A 53 -19.32 -2.79 12.09
N GLU A 54 -19.75 -2.75 10.82
CA GLU A 54 -18.98 -3.18 9.66
C GLU A 54 -17.71 -2.33 9.49
N GLN A 55 -17.83 -1.01 9.69
CA GLN A 55 -16.70 -0.09 9.63
C GLN A 55 -15.68 -0.37 10.76
N VAL A 56 -16.15 -0.68 11.96
CA VAL A 56 -15.29 -1.10 13.07
C VAL A 56 -14.56 -2.41 12.74
N ASP A 57 -15.26 -3.41 12.18
CA ASP A 57 -14.66 -4.69 11.81
C ASP A 57 -13.59 -4.54 10.73
N VAL A 58 -13.81 -3.65 9.75
CA VAL A 58 -12.80 -3.29 8.75
C VAL A 58 -11.57 -2.68 9.42
N LEU A 59 -11.74 -1.73 10.35
CA LEU A 59 -10.60 -1.11 11.05
C LEU A 59 -9.79 -2.15 11.83
N GLU A 60 -10.45 -3.09 12.51
CA GLU A 60 -9.76 -4.16 13.24
C GLU A 60 -9.08 -5.18 12.31
N ARG A 61 -9.65 -5.46 11.13
CA ARG A 61 -8.97 -6.25 10.09
C ARG A 61 -7.70 -5.56 9.59
N VAL A 62 -7.77 -4.26 9.29
CA VAL A 62 -6.62 -3.47 8.84
C VAL A 62 -5.55 -3.41 9.93
N LYS A 63 -5.93 -3.21 11.19
CA LYS A 63 -4.98 -3.27 12.32
C LYS A 63 -4.24 -4.60 12.38
N ARG A 64 -4.94 -5.73 12.16
CA ARG A 64 -4.31 -7.06 12.13
C ARG A 64 -3.32 -7.22 10.99
N ILE A 65 -3.67 -6.71 9.80
CA ILE A 65 -2.75 -6.69 8.66
C ILE A 65 -1.48 -5.90 9.01
N VAL A 66 -1.65 -4.74 9.64
CA VAL A 66 -0.55 -3.87 10.07
C VAL A 66 0.27 -4.51 11.21
N SER A 67 -0.36 -5.15 12.19
CA SER A 67 0.37 -5.75 13.32
C SER A 67 1.13 -7.00 12.92
N ASP A 68 0.51 -7.84 12.08
CA ASP A 68 1.01 -9.18 11.79
C ASP A 68 1.79 -9.22 10.47
N HIS A 69 1.78 -8.10 9.72
CA HIS A 69 2.28 -8.01 8.36
C HIS A 69 1.59 -9.05 7.45
N ALA A 70 0.26 -9.16 7.56
CA ALA A 70 -0.54 -10.17 6.86
C ALA A 70 -0.83 -9.76 5.40
N THR A 71 0.21 -9.76 4.56
CA THR A 71 0.16 -9.27 3.17
C THR A 71 -0.81 -10.03 2.25
N HIS A 72 -1.12 -11.29 2.58
CA HIS A 72 -2.10 -12.10 1.85
C HIS A 72 -3.54 -11.59 1.97
N ASP A 73 -3.84 -10.77 2.99
CA ASP A 73 -5.20 -10.31 3.29
C ASP A 73 -5.50 -8.91 2.72
N VAL A 74 -4.53 -8.28 2.04
CA VAL A 74 -4.61 -6.89 1.58
C VAL A 74 -5.76 -6.66 0.59
N VAL A 75 -5.93 -7.56 -0.38
CA VAL A 75 -6.98 -7.43 -1.41
C VAL A 75 -8.37 -7.50 -0.77
N ALA A 76 -8.60 -8.51 0.06
CA ALA A 76 -9.88 -8.70 0.73
C ALA A 76 -10.19 -7.58 1.74
N ALA A 77 -9.18 -7.04 2.42
CA ALA A 77 -9.36 -5.88 3.28
C ALA A 77 -9.71 -4.61 2.49
N ARG A 78 -9.14 -4.40 1.31
CA ARG A 78 -9.53 -3.29 0.42
C ARG A 78 -10.98 -3.41 -0.02
N GLU A 79 -11.40 -4.58 -0.47
CA GLU A 79 -12.78 -4.81 -0.90
C GLU A 79 -13.77 -4.57 0.24
N ALA A 80 -13.50 -5.12 1.41
CA ALA A 80 -14.33 -4.90 2.60
C ALA A 80 -14.39 -3.42 3.00
N CYS A 81 -13.26 -2.73 2.91
CA CYS A 81 -13.17 -1.31 3.21
C CYS A 81 -13.95 -0.45 2.22
N ASN A 82 -13.81 -0.70 0.91
CA ASN A 82 -14.61 -0.01 -0.10
C ASN A 82 -16.11 -0.23 0.10
N ALA A 83 -16.53 -1.44 0.49
CA ALA A 83 -17.92 -1.76 0.77
C ALA A 83 -18.45 -1.02 2.02
N ALA A 84 -17.64 -0.88 3.07
CA ALA A 84 -18.07 -0.28 4.34
C ALA A 84 -17.95 1.25 4.38
N PHE A 85 -16.95 1.83 3.70
CA PHE A 85 -16.65 3.27 3.75
C PHE A 85 -16.93 4.01 2.45
N GLY A 86 -17.07 3.29 1.33
CA GLY A 86 -16.98 3.88 0.00
C GLY A 86 -15.52 4.16 -0.40
N HIS A 87 -15.31 4.43 -1.69
CA HIS A 87 -13.97 4.49 -2.27
C HIS A 87 -13.06 5.55 -1.62
N GLN A 88 -13.54 6.79 -1.52
CA GLN A 88 -12.74 7.91 -1.04
C GLN A 88 -12.35 7.75 0.43
N GLU A 89 -13.31 7.43 1.29
CA GLU A 89 -13.02 7.28 2.71
C GLU A 89 -12.20 6.02 2.99
N CYS A 90 -12.40 4.95 2.22
CA CYS A 90 -11.54 3.79 2.29
C CYS A 90 -10.08 4.13 1.98
N ARG A 91 -9.81 5.02 1.01
CA ARG A 91 -8.46 5.51 0.74
C ARG A 91 -7.84 6.21 1.94
N ASN A 92 -8.60 7.08 2.61
CA ASN A 92 -8.15 7.78 3.81
C ASN A 92 -7.81 6.80 4.93
N VAL A 93 -8.68 5.82 5.19
CA VAL A 93 -8.49 4.81 6.24
C VAL A 93 -7.25 3.96 5.99
N LEU A 94 -7.09 3.43 4.77
CA LEU A 94 -6.02 2.46 4.46
C LEU A 94 -4.66 3.14 4.30
N SER A 95 -4.58 4.26 3.58
CA SER A 95 -3.30 4.95 3.33
C SER A 95 -2.91 5.90 4.46
N GLY A 96 -3.88 6.43 5.19
CA GLY A 96 -3.69 7.53 6.16
C GLY A 96 -3.34 8.86 5.55
N ARG A 97 -3.40 8.97 4.22
CA ARG A 97 -3.36 10.24 3.52
C ARG A 97 -4.79 10.74 3.50
N SER A 98 -5.09 11.80 4.24
CA SER A 98 -6.27 12.61 3.93
C SER A 98 -6.00 13.41 2.64
N GLU A 99 -7.02 14.09 2.10
CA GLU A 99 -6.97 14.94 0.88
C GLU A 99 -5.95 16.10 0.88
N SER A 100 -4.90 16.05 1.72
CA SER A 100 -3.93 17.12 1.89
C SER A 100 -2.50 16.60 2.11
N ALA A 101 -2.07 15.64 1.30
CA ALA A 101 -0.65 15.43 1.04
C ALA A 101 -0.13 16.32 -0.13
N ASN A 102 -0.94 17.25 -0.64
CA ASN A 102 -0.51 18.32 -1.57
C ASN A 102 0.40 19.35 -0.88
N LYS A 103 1.56 18.94 -0.37
CA LYS A 103 2.62 19.84 0.07
C LYS A 103 3.89 19.57 -0.73
N GLY A 104 3.99 20.21 -1.89
CA GLY A 104 5.23 20.17 -2.65
C GLY A 104 5.40 21.18 -3.79
N LEU A 105 4.61 22.26 -3.89
CA LEU A 105 4.75 23.25 -4.97
C LEU A 105 5.74 24.40 -4.67
N LEU A 106 6.67 24.25 -3.72
CA LEU A 106 7.66 25.30 -3.41
C LEU A 106 9.03 24.71 -3.06
N GLY A 107 9.87 24.48 -4.08
CA GLY A 107 11.31 24.30 -3.93
C GLY A 107 11.93 23.35 -4.95
N ARG A 108 13.16 23.62 -5.40
CA ARG A 108 13.99 22.78 -6.32
C ARG A 108 14.37 21.39 -5.76
N ARG A 109 13.59 20.80 -4.86
CA ARG A 109 13.81 19.46 -4.30
C ARG A 109 12.94 18.45 -5.03
N ALA A 110 13.49 17.27 -5.26
CA ALA A 110 12.73 16.10 -5.69
C ALA A 110 11.48 15.94 -4.80
N PRO A 111 10.26 15.78 -5.37
CA PRO A 111 9.07 15.47 -4.58
C PRO A 111 9.25 14.14 -3.81
N ASP A 112 8.41 13.88 -2.82
CA ASP A 112 8.41 12.57 -2.17
C ASP A 112 7.68 11.55 -3.05
N CYS A 113 8.10 10.29 -3.05
CA CYS A 113 7.34 9.24 -3.71
C CYS A 113 6.09 8.98 -2.87
N GLU A 114 4.92 9.01 -3.50
CA GLU A 114 3.63 9.05 -2.81
C GLU A 114 2.74 7.83 -3.09
N CYS A 115 3.11 7.00 -4.06
CA CYS A 115 2.32 5.84 -4.42
C CYS A 115 3.17 4.61 -4.71
N ALA A 116 2.51 3.46 -4.69
CA ALA A 116 3.00 2.22 -5.27
C ALA A 116 2.13 1.88 -6.49
N ASP A 117 2.72 1.55 -7.62
CA ASP A 117 2.00 1.21 -8.86
C ASP A 117 1.00 0.05 -8.72
N GLN A 118 1.33 -0.95 -7.91
CA GLN A 118 0.44 -2.08 -7.59
C GLN A 118 -0.66 -1.72 -6.60
N ASP A 119 -0.44 -0.66 -5.84
CA ASP A 119 -1.38 -0.18 -4.86
C ASP A 119 -1.52 1.35 -4.90
N PRO A 120 -2.08 1.88 -6.00
CA PRO A 120 -2.09 3.32 -6.25
C PRO A 120 -3.18 3.97 -5.41
N TYR A 121 -2.78 4.71 -4.38
CA TYR A 121 -3.66 5.59 -3.61
C TYR A 121 -3.56 7.03 -4.11
N CYS A 122 -3.63 7.24 -5.42
CA CYS A 122 -3.69 8.58 -6.00
C CYS A 122 -5.12 9.14 -5.97
N ASP A 123 -5.26 10.46 -5.82
CA ASP A 123 -6.55 11.14 -5.91
C ASP A 123 -7.00 11.20 -7.37
N ASP A 124 -8.26 10.91 -7.67
CA ASP A 124 -8.82 11.06 -9.02
C ASP A 124 -8.65 12.52 -9.51
N PRO A 125 -8.12 12.78 -10.72
CA PRO A 125 -7.83 11.88 -11.84
C PRO A 125 -6.38 11.35 -11.95
N HIS A 126 -5.57 11.52 -10.91
CA HIS A 126 -4.15 11.21 -10.94
C HIS A 126 -3.90 9.69 -10.92
N ILE A 127 -2.86 9.26 -11.61
CA ILE A 127 -2.39 7.88 -11.63
C ILE A 127 -1.00 7.78 -11.01
N CYS A 128 -0.66 6.60 -10.49
CA CYS A 128 0.69 6.36 -10.00
C CYS A 128 1.65 6.18 -11.18
N LYS A 129 2.51 7.17 -11.43
CA LYS A 129 3.54 7.07 -12.47
C LYS A 129 4.81 6.44 -11.88
N TYR A 130 5.02 5.17 -12.22
CA TYR A 130 6.19 4.40 -11.84
C TYR A 130 7.48 5.00 -12.42
N LYS A 131 8.55 5.08 -11.60
CA LYS A 131 9.90 5.50 -12.03
C LYS A 131 10.00 6.90 -12.66
N LEU A 132 9.18 7.87 -12.27
CA LEU A 132 9.63 9.26 -12.37
C LEU A 132 10.84 9.41 -11.46
N SER A 133 12.02 9.40 -12.08
CA SER A 133 13.34 9.12 -11.49
C SER A 133 13.89 10.24 -10.59
N ASN A 134 13.01 11.00 -9.95
CA ASN A 134 13.31 12.21 -9.21
C ASN A 134 12.40 12.37 -7.99
N CYS A 135 11.98 11.28 -7.31
CA CYS A 135 11.28 11.38 -6.03
C CYS A 135 12.05 10.72 -4.86
N ASN A 136 11.86 11.21 -3.63
CA ASN A 136 12.46 10.64 -2.42
C ASN A 136 11.55 9.54 -1.84
N PHE A 137 12.10 8.36 -1.61
CA PHE A 137 11.36 7.25 -1.03
C PHE A 137 10.85 7.58 0.38
N GLN A 138 9.54 7.43 0.57
CA GLN A 138 8.89 7.54 1.87
C GLN A 138 8.83 6.19 2.56
N LYS A 139 8.60 6.23 3.88
CA LYS A 139 8.59 5.04 4.74
C LYS A 139 7.49 4.03 4.42
N GLY A 140 6.53 4.31 3.54
CA GLY A 140 5.53 3.34 3.15
C GLY A 140 4.34 3.95 2.41
N CYS A 141 3.82 3.19 1.46
CA CYS A 141 2.67 3.47 0.61
C CYS A 141 1.70 2.29 0.62
N GLY A 142 0.53 2.47 0.05
CA GLY A 142 -0.47 1.42 -0.01
C GLY A 142 -1.19 1.16 1.32
N LEU A 143 -1.89 0.03 1.42
CA LEU A 143 -2.60 -0.35 2.64
C LEU A 143 -1.65 -0.40 3.83
N GLY A 144 -1.89 0.44 4.84
CA GLY A 144 -1.09 0.44 6.07
C GLY A 144 0.39 0.74 5.87
N GLY A 145 0.79 1.34 4.74
CA GLY A 145 2.20 1.59 4.41
C GLY A 145 3.01 0.32 4.08
N LEU A 146 2.38 -0.77 3.68
CA LEU A 146 3.04 -2.06 3.41
C LEU A 146 4.04 -2.02 2.24
N TYR A 147 3.81 -1.15 1.26
CA TYR A 147 4.57 -1.10 0.02
C TYR A 147 5.63 0.00 0.07
N VAL A 148 6.78 -0.25 -0.53
CA VAL A 148 7.74 0.79 -0.85
C VAL A 148 7.11 1.76 -1.85
N CYS A 149 7.14 3.05 -1.56
CA CYS A 149 6.65 4.09 -2.47
C CYS A 149 7.55 4.20 -3.71
N ASN A 150 7.07 3.82 -4.90
CA ASN A 150 7.87 3.72 -6.12
C ASN A 150 7.42 4.66 -7.26
N GLY A 151 6.49 5.58 -6.98
CA GLY A 151 5.99 6.53 -7.95
C GLY A 151 5.42 7.82 -7.34
N LEU A 152 5.03 8.73 -8.23
CA LEU A 152 4.37 9.98 -7.92
C LEU A 152 2.93 9.95 -8.47
N CYS A 153 1.99 10.56 -7.74
CA CYS A 153 0.63 10.76 -8.21
C CYS A 153 0.57 11.99 -9.12
N GLU A 154 0.22 11.79 -10.39
CA GLU A 154 0.12 12.84 -11.42
C GLU A 154 -0.99 12.59 -12.44
#